data_AF-A0A1G9RPW7-F1
#
_entry.id   AF-A0A1G9RPW7-F1
#
_cell.length_a   1.000
_cell.length_b   1.000
_cell.length_c   1.000
_cell.angle_alpha   90.00
_cell.angle_beta   90.00
_cell.angle_gamma   90.00
#
_symmetry.space_group_name_H-M   'P 1'
#
loop_
_entity.id
_entity.type
_entity.pdbx_description
1 polymer ?
#
loop_
_entity_poly.entity_id
_entity_poly.type
_entity_poly.pdbx_seq_one_letter_code
_entity_poly.pdbx_strand_id
1 'polypeptide(L)'
;MNLVGIENITPYEGVTEFKVYKYDDEIDLGNKDLFVCDLKVVILKVNQAYVDRLGKSNDALALVTNLNSNVNKESITDDIKEFIFNEIYEIDLEKENIDVMFI
;
A
#
# COMPACT_ATOMS: atom_id res chain seq x y z
N MET A 1 -11.41 7.26 -4.38
CA MET A 1 -10.24 6.40 -4.60
C MET A 1 -9.65 6.71 -5.96
N ASN A 2 -8.37 7.10 -5.99
CA ASN A 2 -7.64 7.42 -7.23
C ASN A 2 -6.89 6.21 -7.81
N LEU A 3 -6.74 5.14 -7.01
CA LEU A 3 -5.95 3.96 -7.32
C LEU A 3 -6.82 2.70 -7.19
N VAL A 4 -6.50 1.71 -8.01
CA VAL A 4 -7.06 0.35 -7.95
C VAL A 4 -5.91 -0.64 -7.99
N GLY A 5 -6.04 -1.74 -7.25
CA GLY A 5 -5.02 -2.76 -7.15
C GLY A 5 -5.51 -4.10 -7.62
N ILE A 6 -4.61 -4.86 -8.24
CA ILE A 6 -4.81 -6.29 -8.49
C ILE A 6 -3.93 -7.02 -7.50
N GLU A 7 -4.57 -7.67 -6.53
CA GLU A 7 -3.87 -8.42 -5.51
C GLU A 7 -3.18 -9.65 -6.12
N ASN A 8 -1.90 -9.83 -5.80
CA ASN A 8 -1.16 -11.05 -6.05
C ASN A 8 -1.25 -11.94 -4.80
N ILE A 9 -1.83 -13.12 -4.96
CA ILE A 9 -2.01 -14.06 -3.84
C ILE A 9 -0.63 -14.51 -3.33
N THR A 10 -0.36 -14.24 -2.05
CA THR A 10 0.86 -14.66 -1.36
C THR A 10 0.56 -15.71 -0.28
N PRO A 11 1.52 -16.60 0.05
CA PRO A 11 1.34 -17.58 1.11
C PRO A 11 1.75 -17.06 2.50
N TYR A 12 2.16 -15.80 2.63
CA TYR A 12 2.76 -15.27 3.85
C TYR A 12 1.76 -14.43 4.65
N GLU A 13 1.61 -14.72 5.94
CA GLU A 13 0.78 -13.92 6.84
C GLU A 13 1.34 -12.50 6.96
N GLY A 14 0.45 -11.50 6.90
CA GLY A 14 0.81 -10.10 7.04
C GLY A 14 1.54 -9.50 5.84
N VAL A 15 1.55 -10.19 4.68
CA VAL A 15 2.11 -9.67 3.44
C VAL A 15 1.05 -9.65 2.36
N THR A 16 0.79 -8.47 1.81
CA THR A 16 -0.12 -8.29 0.68
C THR A 16 0.63 -7.60 -0.45
N GLU A 17 0.50 -8.12 -1.67
CA GLU A 17 1.18 -7.59 -2.85
C GLU A 17 0.14 -7.18 -3.88
N PHE A 18 0.33 -6.02 -4.51
CA PHE A 18 -0.57 -5.46 -5.52
C PHE A 18 0.20 -5.02 -6.73
N LYS A 19 -0.43 -5.15 -7.90
CA LYS A 19 -0.15 -4.27 -9.04
C LYS A 19 -1.13 -3.11 -8.99
N VAL A 20 -0.62 -1.89 -8.90
CA VAL A 20 -1.44 -0.69 -8.70
C VAL A 20 -1.56 0.10 -9.99
N TYR A 21 -2.78 0.53 -10.29
CA TYR A 21 -3.15 1.28 -11.48
C TYR A 21 -3.94 2.53 -11.07
N LYS A 22 -3.92 3.55 -11.93
CA LYS A 22 -4.86 4.68 -11.81
C LYS A 22 -6.27 4.18 -12.08
N TYR A 23 -7.21 4.65 -11.27
CA TYR A 23 -8.62 4.39 -11.50
C TYR A 23 -9.10 5.19 -12.73
N ASP A 24 -9.69 4.50 -13.70
CA ASP A 24 -10.34 5.06 -14.89
C ASP A 24 -11.64 4.25 -15.13
N ASP A 25 -12.52 4.73 -16.01
CA ASP A 25 -13.81 4.10 -16.30
C ASP A 25 -13.66 2.64 -16.79
N GLU A 26 -12.52 2.31 -17.42
CA GLU A 26 -12.13 0.95 -17.81
C GLU A 26 -10.70 0.63 -17.37
N ILE A 27 -10.50 -0.55 -16.76
CA ILE A 27 -9.17 -1.04 -16.39
C ILE A 27 -8.63 -1.90 -17.53
N ASP A 28 -7.76 -1.32 -18.35
CA ASP A 28 -6.97 -2.07 -19.34
C ASP A 28 -5.63 -2.50 -18.75
N LEU A 29 -5.50 -3.79 -18.45
CA LEU A 29 -4.28 -4.40 -17.90
C LEU A 29 -3.06 -4.30 -18.83
N GLY A 30 -3.29 -4.15 -20.14
CA GLY A 30 -2.25 -3.95 -21.14
C GLY A 30 -1.80 -2.51 -21.27
N ASN A 31 -2.56 -1.56 -20.68
CA ASN A 31 -2.27 -0.14 -20.79
C ASN A 31 -1.19 0.28 -19.78
N LYS A 32 0.03 0.43 -20.28
CA LYS A 32 1.19 0.87 -19.49
C LYS A 32 1.06 2.28 -18.95
N ASP A 33 0.20 3.11 -19.53
CA ASP A 33 0.02 4.49 -19.09
C ASP A 33 -0.81 4.58 -17.80
N LEU A 34 -1.64 3.56 -17.54
CA LEU A 34 -2.44 3.45 -16.30
C LEU A 34 -1.68 2.78 -15.16
N PHE A 35 -0.63 1.99 -15.47
CA PHE A 35 0.20 1.35 -14.46
C PHE A 35 0.94 2.38 -13.61
N VAL A 36 0.83 2.25 -12.29
CA VAL A 36 1.46 3.16 -11.32
C VAL A 36 2.72 2.52 -10.73
N CYS A 37 2.58 1.36 -10.06
CA CYS A 37 3.70 0.67 -9.41
C CYS A 37 3.33 -0.77 -9.03
N ASP A 38 4.36 -1.53 -8.67
CA ASP A 38 4.20 -2.76 -7.89
C ASP A 38 4.35 -2.40 -6.40
N LEU A 39 3.35 -2.78 -5.60
CA LEU A 39 3.25 -2.44 -4.19
C LEU A 39 3.29 -3.71 -3.35
N LYS A 40 4.15 -3.73 -2.34
CA LYS A 40 4.18 -4.77 -1.31
C LYS A 40 3.96 -4.14 0.05
N VAL A 41 2.93 -4.57 0.76
CA VAL A 41 2.62 -4.10 2.10
C VAL A 41 2.93 -5.19 3.10
N VAL A 42 3.67 -4.84 4.15
CA VAL A 42 4.02 -5.72 5.25
C VAL A 42 3.42 -5.16 6.54
N ILE A 43 2.52 -5.91 7.16
CA ILE A 43 1.93 -5.57 8.46
C ILE A 43 2.87 -6.00 9.57
N LEU A 44 3.22 -5.05 10.43
CA LEU A 44 4.11 -5.20 11.56
C LEU A 44 3.28 -5.11 12.85
N LYS A 45 3.04 -6.26 13.48
CA LYS A 45 2.35 -6.33 14.77
C LYS A 45 3.28 -5.84 15.88
N VAL A 46 2.88 -4.79 16.59
CA VAL A 46 3.62 -4.27 17.73
C VAL A 46 3.50 -5.26 18.88
N ASN A 47 4.62 -5.54 19.55
CA ASN A 47 4.58 -6.41 20.73
C ASN A 47 3.67 -5.80 21.81
N GLN A 48 2.77 -6.61 22.37
CA GLN A 48 1.77 -6.17 23.36
C GLN A 48 2.37 -5.35 24.52
N ALA A 49 3.59 -5.65 24.94
CA ALA A 49 4.28 -4.92 26.01
C ALA A 49 4.57 -3.44 25.68
N TYR A 50 4.49 -3.04 24.42
CA TYR A 50 4.79 -1.68 23.95
C TYR A 50 3.58 -0.92 23.41
N VAL A 51 2.42 -1.56 23.26
CA VAL A 51 1.23 -0.95 22.66
C VAL A 51 0.80 0.31 23.42
N ASP A 52 0.68 0.22 24.75
CA ASP A 52 0.27 1.36 25.59
C ASP A 52 1.25 2.54 25.51
N ARG A 53 2.55 2.24 25.31
CA ARG A 53 3.60 3.26 25.20
C ARG A 53 3.62 3.93 23.84
N LEU A 54 3.37 3.17 22.78
CA LEU A 54 3.44 3.64 21.39
C LEU A 54 2.08 4.15 20.89
N GLY A 55 0.98 3.86 21.59
CA GLY A 55 -0.36 4.26 21.22
C GLY A 55 -0.91 3.54 19.99
N LYS A 56 -0.27 2.44 19.56
CA LYS A 56 -0.63 1.67 18.35
C LYS A 56 -0.31 0.19 18.51
N SER A 57 -1.14 -0.66 17.90
CA SER A 57 -0.99 -2.12 17.89
C SER A 57 -0.42 -2.66 16.58
N ASN A 58 -0.59 -1.92 15.48
CA ASN A 58 -0.14 -2.31 14.14
C ASN A 58 0.55 -1.14 13.43
N ASP A 59 1.62 -1.49 12.70
CA ASP A 59 2.28 -0.64 11.71
C ASP A 59 2.22 -1.30 10.33
N ALA A 60 2.33 -0.52 9.27
CA ALA A 60 2.45 -1.05 7.92
C ALA A 60 3.64 -0.43 7.19
N LEU A 61 4.43 -1.28 6.54
CA LEU A 61 5.50 -0.87 5.65
C LEU A 61 5.08 -1.15 4.21
N ALA A 62 4.93 -0.08 3.42
CA ALA A 62 4.62 -0.11 2.01
C ALA A 62 5.89 0.05 1.17
N LEU A 63 6.28 -1.01 0.48
CA LEU A 63 7.43 -1.08 -0.41
C LEU A 63 6.94 -0.88 -1.84
N VAL A 64 7.33 0.23 -2.45
CA VAL A 64 6.96 0.62 -3.81
C VAL A 64 8.13 0.32 -4.73
N THR A 65 7.88 -0.54 -5.71
CA THR A 65 8.85 -0.93 -6.75
C THR A 65 8.26 -0.66 -8.13
N ASN A 66 9.12 -0.58 -9.15
CA ASN A 66 8.71 -0.35 -10.54
C ASN A 66 7.76 0.86 -10.69
N LEU A 67 8.01 1.95 -9.94
CA LEU A 67 7.22 3.17 -10.06
C LEU A 67 7.32 3.72 -11.49
N ASN A 68 6.17 3.98 -12.12
CA ASN A 68 6.09 4.56 -13.45
C ASN A 68 6.83 5.92 -13.48
N SER A 69 7.70 6.13 -14.47
CA SER A 69 8.53 7.33 -14.60
C SER A 69 7.75 8.63 -14.68
N ASN A 70 6.47 8.57 -15.08
CA ASN A 70 5.59 9.72 -15.19
C ASN A 70 4.92 10.10 -13.86
N VAL A 71 5.16 9.34 -12.79
CA VAL A 71 4.57 9.54 -11.46
C VAL A 71 5.61 10.12 -10.51
N ASN A 72 5.27 11.23 -9.86
CA ASN A 72 6.11 11.85 -8.84
C ASN A 72 5.93 11.14 -7.48
N LYS A 73 7.04 10.82 -6.82
CA LYS A 73 7.08 10.10 -5.54
C LYS A 73 6.35 10.83 -4.41
N GLU A 74 6.54 12.14 -4.30
CA GLU A 74 5.93 12.95 -3.24
C GLU A 74 4.42 13.01 -3.44
N SER A 75 3.95 13.22 -4.67
CA SER A 75 2.51 13.31 -4.94
C SER A 75 1.77 11.98 -4.74
N ILE A 76 2.40 10.84 -5.07
CA ILE A 76 1.72 9.53 -5.02
C ILE A 76 1.71 8.91 -3.62
N THR A 77 2.53 9.41 -2.69
CA THR A 77 2.67 8.83 -1.35
C THR A 77 1.34 8.80 -0.60
N ASP A 78 0.60 9.92 -0.61
CA ASP A 78 -0.68 10.03 0.09
C ASP A 78 -1.78 9.19 -0.54
N ASP A 79 -1.78 9.07 -1.88
CA ASP A 79 -2.68 8.20 -2.63
C ASP A 79 -2.42 6.73 -2.29
N ILE A 80 -1.15 6.31 -2.19
CA ILE A 80 -0.76 4.94 -1.80
C ILE A 80 -1.20 4.65 -0.37
N LYS A 81 -0.97 5.57 0.57
CA LYS A 81 -1.43 5.39 1.96
C LYS A 81 -2.95 5.24 2.03
N GLU A 82 -3.69 6.06 1.27
CA GLU A 82 -5.15 5.97 1.20
C GLU A 82 -5.62 4.65 0.55
N PHE A 83 -4.97 4.23 -0.52
CA PHE A 83 -5.23 2.94 -1.16
C PHE A 83 -5.06 1.78 -0.17
N ILE A 84 -3.93 1.74 0.54
CA ILE A 84 -3.64 0.68 1.52
C ILE A 84 -4.68 0.66 2.64
N PHE A 85 -5.02 1.83 3.18
CA PHE A 85 -6.01 1.95 4.26
C PHE A 85 -7.41 1.46 3.85
N ASN A 86 -7.78 1.64 2.58
CA ASN A 86 -9.09 1.21 2.07
C ASN A 86 -9.12 -0.27 1.68
N GLU A 87 -8.04 -0.81 1.11
CA GLU A 87 -8.00 -2.18 0.58
C GLU A 87 -7.57 -3.21 1.62
N ILE A 88 -6.65 -2.87 2.52
CA ILE A 88 -6.14 -3.80 3.54
C ILE A 88 -6.92 -3.59 4.83
N TYR A 89 -7.87 -4.50 5.07
CA TYR A 89 -8.60 -4.52 6.33
C TYR A 89 -7.75 -5.14 7.44
N GLU A 90 -7.05 -4.30 8.20
CA GLU A 90 -6.36 -4.69 9.44
C GLU A 90 -6.88 -3.85 10.61
N ILE A 91 -7.19 -4.51 11.72
CA ILE A 91 -7.74 -3.86 12.92
C ILE A 91 -6.68 -2.89 13.46
N ASP A 92 -7.10 -1.68 13.86
CA ASP A 92 -6.23 -0.64 14.43
C ASP A 92 -5.09 -0.14 13.53
N LEU A 93 -5.14 -0.39 12.21
CA LEU A 93 -4.23 0.26 11.27
C LEU A 93 -4.76 1.65 10.92
N GLU A 94 -4.01 2.69 11.27
CA GLU A 94 -4.32 4.07 10.88
C GLU A 94 -3.43 4.51 9.72
N LYS A 95 -3.93 5.43 8.87
CA LYS A 95 -3.17 5.97 7.73
C LYS A 95 -1.81 6.56 8.14
N GLU A 96 -1.74 7.14 9.33
CA GLU A 96 -0.52 7.72 9.91
C GLU A 96 0.56 6.67 10.23
N ASN A 97 0.15 5.42 10.48
CA ASN A 97 1.03 4.29 10.80
C ASN A 97 1.52 3.53 9.55
N ILE A 98 1.24 4.06 8.36
CA ILE A 98 1.70 3.51 7.08
C ILE A 98 2.93 4.27 6.63
N ASP A 99 4.07 3.61 6.61
CA ASP A 99 5.32 4.15 6.06
C ASP A 99 5.51 3.69 4.62
N VAL A 100 5.81 4.63 3.72
CA VAL A 100 6.01 4.36 2.29
C VAL A 100 7.49 4.51 1.94
N MET A 101 8.06 3.46 1.35
CA MET A 101 9.43 3.41 0.87
C MET A 101 9.47 3.11 -0.62
N PHE A 102 10.19 3.94 -1.38
CA PHE A 102 10.45 3.73 -2.81
C PHE A 102 11.80 3.06 -3.00
N ILE A 103 11.82 1.89 -3.63
CA ILE A 103 13.02 1.06 -3.86
C ILE A 103 13.33 0.99 -5.36
#